data_AF-A0A7L1NX56-F1
#
_entry.id   AF-A0A7L1NX56-F1
#
_cell.length_a   1.000
_cell.length_b   1.000
_cell.length_c   1.000
_cell.angle_alpha   90.00
_cell.angle_beta   90.00
_cell.angle_gamma   90.00
#
_symmetry.space_group_name_H-M   'P 1'
#
loop_
_entity.id
_entity.type
_entity.pdbx_description
1 polymer ?
#
loop_
_entity_poly.entity_id
_entity_poly.type
_entity_poly.pdbx_seq_one_letter_code
_entity_poly.pdbx_strand_id
1 'polypeptide(L)'
;MAVDELQAIIQRCQILEEADFKGEDFNLFLVAGQKCLEDGYAAQLLEVVKNEKNKVIIKNMGWNLVSPLVRCILMYKQEDEKREYCLKILEQLAQLCNPKELFLGLLEQIEQTSADQVCQTVMLLLQPLQTVLLKLQNKKAYSVGLALAMIMNQLAPLPVPYTKQQIQEDKHGLCRCCNAVVDFAKPFVNEVVKNTEKSSEYNDLELKEELLKFCMKSLKYPLLTAQVEELEGMEEHPFRRFANEIIDILWHVRELIPLVFSHSKGRSPHWENQEFADMEQKNSADSLACLSYLMFVQHFGINCLPVVFSPSYLLQCNMTHIEVLLKRTEESVLSKGLDLFESCLLRIEDNGLLHQYLEFRDFINVPQDLVKIMTLCPIEHQRKKSLDVLQLFINKFDAEGKHTLFRCLLKTSNHAGVEGYIIKNIKDQIHLSLMKAGDNSWFTGHQLISLLDLVLLLPEGAETDLLQNSDRIMASLNLLRYLVIKDCESDNKTGVWTSLAKIEQNFLKPLHVGLNMSKAHYEAEIKNKKENRREAPSSNTICSLTVSGEKMPAMTTEMQLQVLHSALFTFDLIESVLARVEELIEVKTKAVTDKN
;
A
#
# COMPACT_ATOMS: atom_id res chain seq x y z
N MET A 1 52.33 22.69 17.80
CA MET A 1 51.56 22.46 19.06
C MET A 1 50.74 21.18 18.99
N ALA A 2 49.65 21.12 18.20
CA ALA A 2 48.81 19.90 18.14
C ALA A 2 49.56 18.65 17.65
N VAL A 3 50.39 18.78 16.61
CA VAL A 3 51.22 17.67 16.08
C VAL A 3 52.27 17.21 17.12
N ASP A 4 52.86 18.14 17.87
CA ASP A 4 53.86 17.83 18.89
C ASP A 4 53.23 17.08 20.08
N GLU A 5 52.01 17.48 20.49
CA GLU A 5 51.21 16.77 21.50
C GLU A 5 50.91 15.33 21.06
N LEU A 6 50.47 15.14 19.81
CA LEU A 6 50.20 13.81 19.26
C LEU A 6 51.47 12.95 19.23
N GLN A 7 52.60 13.51 18.78
CA GLN A 7 53.87 12.78 18.74
C GLN A 7 54.35 12.38 20.14
N ALA A 8 54.20 13.25 21.14
CA ALA A 8 54.55 12.93 22.52
C ALA A 8 53.70 11.78 23.09
N ILE A 9 52.40 11.76 22.78
CA ILE A 9 51.50 10.66 23.18
C ILE A 9 51.88 9.36 22.46
N ILE A 10 52.14 9.41 21.15
CA ILE A 10 52.59 8.23 20.38
C ILE A 10 53.88 7.67 20.95
N GLN A 11 54.90 8.51 21.23
CA GLN A 11 56.16 8.06 21.81
C GLN A 11 55.98 7.42 23.18
N ARG A 12 55.11 7.99 24.03
CA ARG A 12 54.75 7.38 25.32
C ARG A 12 54.12 6.01 25.13
N CYS A 13 53.14 5.89 24.24
CA CYS A 13 52.43 4.64 23.98
C CYS A 13 53.28 3.58 23.27
N GLN A 14 54.31 3.97 22.51
CA GLN A 14 55.26 3.03 21.87
C GLN A 14 56.09 2.23 22.88
N ILE A 15 56.25 2.73 24.10
CA ILE A 15 57.04 2.09 25.16
C ILE A 15 56.19 1.07 25.94
N LEU A 16 54.86 1.18 25.87
CA LEU A 16 53.92 0.33 26.61
C LEU A 16 53.60 -0.95 25.81
N GLU A 17 53.33 -2.04 26.52
CA GLU A 17 52.74 -3.23 25.92
C GLU A 17 51.23 -3.06 25.71
N GLU A 18 50.64 -3.82 24.79
CA GLU A 18 49.20 -3.73 24.44
C GLU A 18 48.28 -3.93 25.65
N ALA A 19 48.69 -4.76 26.61
CA ALA A 19 47.93 -5.03 27.85
C ALA A 19 47.98 -3.87 28.86
N ASP A 20 48.92 -2.94 28.73
CA ASP A 20 49.16 -1.85 29.68
C ASP A 20 48.47 -0.53 29.28
N PHE A 21 47.81 -0.49 28.12
CA PHE A 21 47.06 0.69 27.69
C PHE A 21 45.90 0.99 28.65
N LYS A 22 45.88 2.22 29.19
CA LYS A 22 44.83 2.68 30.11
C LYS A 22 43.81 3.54 29.37
N GLY A 23 42.59 3.64 29.89
CA GLY A 23 41.53 4.49 29.31
C GLY A 23 41.95 5.95 29.10
N GLU A 24 42.85 6.47 29.95
CA GLU A 24 43.44 7.80 29.77
C GLU A 24 44.24 7.93 28.47
N ASP A 25 44.98 6.89 28.07
CA ASP A 25 45.79 6.91 26.85
C ASP A 25 44.89 6.97 25.59
N PHE A 26 43.73 6.29 25.61
CA PHE A 26 42.73 6.37 24.53
C PHE A 26 42.16 7.79 24.41
N ASN A 27 41.83 8.42 25.53
CA ASN A 27 41.26 9.77 25.55
C ASN A 27 42.30 10.82 25.12
N LEU A 28 43.54 10.72 25.61
CA LEU A 28 44.63 11.60 25.20
C LEU A 28 44.89 11.49 23.69
N PHE A 29 44.93 10.26 23.16
CA PHE A 29 45.07 10.03 21.72
C PHE A 29 43.92 10.63 20.91
N LEU A 30 42.67 10.44 21.35
CA LEU A 30 41.49 11.04 20.74
C LEU A 30 41.60 12.57 20.69
N VAL A 31 41.85 13.21 21.83
CA VAL A 31 41.89 14.68 21.94
C VAL A 31 43.01 15.26 21.07
N ALA A 32 44.20 14.66 21.10
CA ALA A 32 45.32 15.13 20.29
C ALA A 32 45.08 14.92 18.78
N GLY A 33 44.53 13.77 18.40
CA GLY A 33 44.18 13.48 17.01
C GLY A 33 43.07 14.39 16.49
N GLN A 34 42.04 14.65 17.30
CA GLN A 34 40.97 15.58 16.98
C GLN A 34 41.51 17.00 16.76
N LYS A 35 42.35 17.51 17.66
CA LYS A 35 43.01 18.82 17.46
C LYS A 35 43.83 18.87 16.17
N CYS A 36 44.57 17.80 15.84
CA CYS A 36 45.32 17.74 14.59
C CYS A 36 44.41 17.85 13.37
N LEU A 37 43.25 17.20 13.39
CA LEU A 37 42.27 17.27 12.30
C LEU A 37 41.62 18.67 12.21
N GLU A 38 41.22 19.26 13.34
CA GLU A 38 40.60 20.57 13.40
C GLU A 38 41.55 21.69 12.95
N ASP A 39 42.83 21.61 13.33
CA ASP A 39 43.87 22.57 12.93
C ASP A 39 44.36 22.35 11.47
N GLY A 40 43.86 21.32 10.78
CA GLY A 40 44.18 21.04 9.37
C GLY A 40 45.49 20.28 9.14
N TYR A 41 46.04 19.61 10.15
CA TYR A 41 47.24 18.78 10.08
C TYR A 41 46.95 17.31 9.69
N ALA A 42 46.00 17.10 8.77
CA ALA A 42 45.59 15.77 8.33
C ALA A 42 46.73 14.99 7.63
N ALA A 43 47.61 15.68 6.91
CA ALA A 43 48.77 15.03 6.27
C ALA A 43 49.75 14.44 7.29
N GLN A 44 50.06 15.19 8.35
CA GLN A 44 50.94 14.74 9.43
C GLN A 44 50.32 13.59 10.22
N LEU A 45 49.01 13.65 10.48
CA LEU A 45 48.28 12.55 11.11
C LEU A 45 48.32 11.28 10.24
N LEU A 46 48.19 11.41 8.92
CA LEU A 46 48.31 10.28 7.99
C LEU A 46 49.69 9.63 8.04
N GLU A 47 50.77 10.41 8.16
CA GLU A 47 52.13 9.87 8.34
C GLU A 47 52.27 9.07 9.64
N VAL A 48 51.66 9.55 10.73
CA VAL A 48 51.62 8.83 12.01
C VAL A 48 50.86 7.51 11.86
N VAL A 49 49.72 7.51 11.16
CA VAL A 49 48.89 6.32 10.95
C VAL A 49 49.60 5.28 10.07
N LYS A 50 50.34 5.71 9.05
CA LYS A 50 51.09 4.82 8.13
C LYS A 50 52.39 4.26 8.71
N ASN A 51 52.88 4.81 9.81
CA ASN A 51 54.14 4.38 10.39
C ASN A 51 54.00 3.00 11.04
N GLU A 52 54.75 2.01 10.55
CA GLU A 52 54.74 0.62 11.08
C GLU A 52 55.05 0.55 12.59
N LYS A 53 55.84 1.48 13.13
CA LYS A 53 56.12 1.54 14.58
C LYS A 53 54.86 1.82 15.42
N ASN A 54 53.85 2.44 14.82
CA ASN A 54 52.62 2.84 15.50
C ASN A 54 51.51 1.80 15.36
N LYS A 55 51.74 0.69 14.65
CA LYS A 55 50.70 -0.27 14.26
C LYS A 55 49.90 -0.80 15.44
N VAL A 56 50.54 -1.12 16.57
CA VAL A 56 49.85 -1.62 17.78
C VAL A 56 48.96 -0.54 18.40
N ILE A 57 49.39 0.72 18.38
CA ILE A 57 48.62 1.86 18.86
C ILE A 57 47.42 2.09 17.95
N ILE A 58 47.63 2.16 16.63
CA ILE A 58 46.56 2.38 15.65
C ILE A 58 45.55 1.22 15.67
N LYS A 59 46.02 -0.02 15.84
CA LYS A 59 45.17 -1.20 15.97
C LYS A 59 44.15 -1.05 17.11
N ASN A 60 44.56 -0.52 18.25
CA ASN A 60 43.74 -0.47 19.46
C ASN A 60 43.02 0.87 19.68
N MET A 61 43.69 1.99 19.38
CA MET A 61 43.20 3.34 19.67
C MET A 61 42.69 4.08 18.43
N GLY A 62 43.02 3.61 17.23
CA GLY A 62 42.73 4.31 15.97
C GLY A 62 41.24 4.54 15.70
N TRP A 63 40.37 3.66 16.19
CA TRP A 63 38.92 3.78 16.02
C TRP A 63 38.34 5.04 16.67
N ASN A 64 38.99 5.59 17.70
CA ASN A 64 38.55 6.84 18.34
C ASN A 64 38.56 8.03 17.35
N LEU A 65 39.42 7.97 16.32
CA LEU A 65 39.52 9.05 15.33
C LEU A 65 38.37 9.07 14.32
N VAL A 66 37.50 8.05 14.29
CA VAL A 66 36.43 7.94 13.29
C VAL A 66 35.47 9.14 13.34
N SER A 67 34.95 9.48 14.52
CA SER A 67 34.01 10.60 14.66
C SER A 67 34.59 11.95 14.20
N PRO A 68 35.78 12.38 14.69
CA PRO A 68 36.37 13.62 14.22
C PRO A 68 36.75 13.57 12.72
N LEU A 69 37.15 12.41 12.19
CA LEU A 69 37.40 12.25 10.74
C LEU A 69 36.14 12.45 9.91
N VAL A 70 35.04 11.79 10.26
CA VAL A 70 33.75 11.91 9.55
C VAL A 70 33.29 13.37 9.56
N ARG A 71 33.35 14.03 10.72
CA ARG A 71 33.00 15.45 10.83
C ARG A 71 33.86 16.32 9.91
N CYS A 72 35.18 16.15 9.90
CA CYS A 72 36.07 16.90 9.02
C CYS A 72 35.80 16.63 7.53
N ILE A 73 35.57 15.37 7.14
CA ILE A 73 35.30 14.99 5.74
C ILE A 73 34.00 15.63 5.23
N LEU A 74 32.98 15.73 6.08
CA LEU A 74 31.71 16.36 5.74
C LEU A 74 31.77 17.89 5.74
N MET A 75 32.67 18.49 6.53
CA MET A 75 32.88 19.94 6.53
C MET A 75 33.67 20.43 5.31
N TYR A 76 34.65 19.65 4.82
CA TYR A 76 35.47 20.05 3.70
C TYR A 76 34.77 19.90 2.35
N LYS A 77 35.08 20.80 1.41
CA LYS A 77 34.59 20.73 0.03
C LYS A 77 35.24 19.56 -0.72
N GLN A 78 34.61 19.10 -1.79
CA GLN A 78 35.08 17.96 -2.57
C GLN A 78 36.53 18.10 -3.07
N GLU A 79 36.94 19.31 -3.46
CA GLU A 79 38.24 19.63 -4.05
C GLU A 79 39.34 19.94 -3.02
N ASP A 80 39.04 19.88 -1.72
CA ASP A 80 40.00 20.23 -0.67
C ASP A 80 41.01 19.08 -0.45
N GLU A 81 42.31 19.37 -0.59
CA GLU A 81 43.39 18.39 -0.32
C GLU A 81 43.28 17.80 1.09
N LYS A 82 42.81 18.58 2.08
CA LYS A 82 42.61 18.10 3.46
C LYS A 82 41.57 16.99 3.52
N ARG A 83 40.53 17.07 2.69
CA ARG A 83 39.50 16.02 2.58
C ARG A 83 40.09 14.73 2.07
N GLU A 84 40.98 14.80 1.07
CA GLU A 84 41.67 13.63 0.53
C GLU A 84 42.55 12.95 1.59
N TYR A 85 43.30 13.73 2.38
CA TYR A 85 44.08 13.19 3.49
C TYR A 85 43.18 12.49 4.53
N CYS A 86 42.05 13.10 4.93
CA CYS A 86 41.12 12.48 5.87
C CYS A 86 40.51 11.18 5.32
N LEU A 87 40.15 11.13 4.04
CA LEU A 87 39.66 9.91 3.38
C LEU A 87 40.72 8.80 3.40
N LYS A 88 41.98 9.13 3.09
CA LYS A 88 43.11 8.19 3.18
C LYS A 88 43.32 7.69 4.61
N ILE A 89 43.18 8.54 5.62
CA ILE A 89 43.27 8.11 7.03
C ILE A 89 42.16 7.10 7.32
N LEU A 90 40.91 7.41 6.96
CA LEU A 90 39.76 6.53 7.21
C LEU A 90 39.95 5.14 6.56
N GLU A 91 40.47 5.11 5.32
CA GLU A 91 40.81 3.86 4.64
C GLU A 91 41.89 3.07 5.38
N GLN A 92 42.96 3.74 5.86
CA GLN A 92 44.00 3.07 6.65
C GLN A 92 43.48 2.54 7.98
N LEU A 93 42.59 3.27 8.66
CA LEU A 93 41.95 2.79 9.89
C LEU A 93 41.13 1.53 9.64
N ALA A 94 40.35 1.48 8.54
CA ALA A 94 39.61 0.27 8.15
C ALA A 94 40.51 -0.96 7.99
N GLN A 95 41.73 -0.76 7.49
CA GLN A 95 42.72 -1.83 7.32
C GLN A 95 43.44 -2.21 8.62
N LEU A 96 43.79 -1.25 9.46
CA LEU A 96 44.70 -1.46 10.60
C LEU A 96 44.02 -1.69 11.95
N CYS A 97 42.85 -1.09 12.18
CA CYS A 97 42.16 -1.18 13.47
C CYS A 97 41.58 -2.57 13.74
N ASN A 98 41.39 -2.86 15.03
CA ASN A 98 40.61 -4.00 15.49
C ASN A 98 39.17 -3.87 14.96
N PRO A 99 38.67 -4.87 14.23
CA PRO A 99 37.40 -4.75 13.51
C PRO A 99 36.18 -4.60 14.43
N LYS A 100 36.23 -5.07 15.68
CA LYS A 100 35.07 -5.00 16.58
C LYS A 100 34.75 -3.58 17.01
N GLU A 101 35.74 -2.88 17.53
CA GLU A 101 35.61 -1.52 18.04
C GLU A 101 35.43 -0.56 16.87
N LEU A 102 36.14 -0.77 15.76
CA LEU A 102 35.96 0.06 14.57
C LEU A 102 34.56 -0.08 13.97
N PHE A 103 34.00 -1.30 13.90
CA PHE A 103 32.63 -1.52 13.45
C PHE A 103 31.62 -0.73 14.28
N LEU A 104 31.74 -0.77 15.61
CA LEU A 104 30.86 -0.02 16.51
C LEU A 104 31.01 1.49 16.33
N GLY A 105 32.26 1.99 16.24
CA GLY A 105 32.51 3.41 16.01
C GLY A 105 31.94 3.92 14.68
N LEU A 106 32.01 3.12 13.61
CA LEU A 106 31.40 3.45 12.31
C LEU A 106 29.86 3.46 12.38
N LEU A 107 29.27 2.47 13.06
CA LEU A 107 27.82 2.39 13.25
C LEU A 107 27.27 3.57 14.05
N GLU A 108 27.98 3.96 15.10
CA GLU A 108 27.61 5.10 15.94
C GLU A 108 27.51 6.40 15.12
N GLN A 109 28.40 6.60 14.14
CA GLN A 109 28.30 7.76 13.25
C GLN A 109 27.06 7.74 12.37
N ILE A 110 26.65 6.56 11.88
CA ILE A 110 25.42 6.41 11.10
C ILE A 110 24.20 6.69 11.98
N GLU A 111 24.21 6.21 13.23
CA GLU A 111 23.10 6.37 14.18
C GLU A 111 22.89 7.82 14.63
N GLN A 112 23.99 8.56 14.87
CA GLN A 112 23.96 9.92 15.40
C GLN A 112 23.76 11.01 14.33
N THR A 113 23.79 10.65 13.05
CA THR A 113 23.69 11.62 11.96
C THR A 113 22.27 12.19 11.82
N SER A 114 22.16 13.49 11.49
CA SER A 114 20.88 14.13 11.22
C SER A 114 20.27 13.71 9.88
N ALA A 115 18.95 13.81 9.73
CA ALA A 115 18.24 13.42 8.51
C ALA A 115 18.77 14.10 7.23
N ASP A 116 19.29 15.34 7.32
CA ASP A 116 19.81 16.07 6.16
C ASP A 116 21.17 15.55 5.67
N GLN A 117 21.95 14.92 6.55
CA GLN A 117 23.30 14.42 6.26
C GLN A 117 23.38 12.90 6.18
N VAL A 118 22.31 12.19 6.54
CA VAL A 118 22.30 10.73 6.69
C VAL A 118 22.80 10.00 5.43
N CYS A 119 22.33 10.38 4.25
CA CYS A 119 22.79 9.75 3.01
C CYS A 119 24.26 10.07 2.73
N GLN A 120 24.76 11.26 3.06
CA GLN A 120 26.16 11.60 2.87
C GLN A 120 27.07 10.79 3.81
N THR A 121 26.68 10.67 5.08
CA THR A 121 27.40 9.84 6.06
C THR A 121 27.37 8.36 5.68
N VAL A 122 26.20 7.82 5.32
CA VAL A 122 26.10 6.42 4.88
C VAL A 122 27.00 6.18 3.67
N MET A 123 26.88 7.00 2.62
CA MET A 123 27.72 6.87 1.42
C MET A 123 29.23 6.91 1.71
N LEU A 124 29.65 7.77 2.65
CA LEU A 124 31.04 7.85 3.08
C LEU A 124 31.51 6.58 3.80
N LEU A 125 30.64 5.99 4.62
CA LEU A 125 31.01 4.91 5.53
C LEU A 125 30.77 3.50 4.98
N LEU A 126 30.04 3.33 3.88
CA LEU A 126 29.75 2.00 3.30
C LEU A 126 31.01 1.18 3.00
N GLN A 127 32.01 1.75 2.32
CA GLN A 127 33.23 1.01 1.95
C GLN A 127 34.13 0.68 3.16
N PRO A 128 34.40 1.61 4.10
CA PRO A 128 35.05 1.28 5.37
C PRO A 128 34.31 0.20 6.16
N LEU A 129 32.99 0.31 6.27
CA LEU A 129 32.14 -0.64 6.98
C LEU A 129 32.21 -2.03 6.34
N GLN A 130 32.15 -2.13 5.01
CA GLN A 130 32.26 -3.39 4.28
C GLN A 130 33.62 -4.05 4.52
N THR A 131 34.70 -3.26 4.46
CA THR A 131 36.07 -3.74 4.71
C THR A 131 36.19 -4.33 6.12
N VAL A 132 35.64 -3.65 7.12
CA VAL A 132 35.67 -4.10 8.51
C VAL A 132 34.84 -5.38 8.70
N LEU A 133 33.64 -5.43 8.13
CA LEU A 133 32.76 -6.60 8.20
C LEU A 133 33.37 -7.83 7.54
N LEU A 134 34.08 -7.67 6.42
CA LEU A 134 34.77 -8.78 5.74
C LEU A 134 35.96 -9.31 6.57
N LYS A 135 36.56 -8.49 7.44
CA LYS A 135 37.62 -8.89 8.38
C LYS A 135 37.11 -9.59 9.64
N LEU A 136 35.82 -9.46 9.97
CA LEU A 136 35.24 -10.09 11.17
C LEU A 136 35.17 -11.61 10.98
N GLN A 137 35.77 -12.34 11.92
CA GLN A 137 35.73 -13.81 11.94
C GLN A 137 34.53 -14.35 12.74
N ASN A 138 34.21 -13.71 13.87
CA ASN A 138 33.12 -14.13 14.77
C ASN A 138 31.93 -13.19 14.65
N LYS A 139 30.70 -13.73 14.77
CA LYS A 139 29.43 -12.98 14.72
C LYS A 139 29.26 -12.10 13.47
N LYS A 140 29.89 -12.48 12.36
CA LYS A 140 29.86 -11.72 11.11
C LYS A 140 28.43 -11.52 10.59
N ALA A 141 27.61 -12.59 10.57
CA ALA A 141 26.21 -12.54 10.15
C ALA A 141 25.42 -11.49 10.95
N TYR A 142 25.47 -11.59 12.28
CA TYR A 142 24.87 -10.59 13.17
C TYR A 142 25.35 -9.16 12.90
N SER A 143 26.66 -8.96 12.72
CA SER A 143 27.21 -7.62 12.43
C SER A 143 26.75 -7.07 11.07
N VAL A 144 26.64 -7.91 10.04
CA VAL A 144 26.09 -7.53 8.73
C VAL A 144 24.61 -7.16 8.87
N GLY A 145 23.83 -7.98 9.59
CA GLY A 145 22.43 -7.71 9.89
C GLY A 145 22.22 -6.39 10.62
N LEU A 146 23.01 -6.13 11.67
CA LEU A 146 22.97 -4.88 12.42
C LEU A 146 23.33 -3.67 11.54
N ALA A 147 24.35 -3.79 10.68
CA ALA A 147 24.73 -2.74 9.73
C ALA A 147 23.59 -2.40 8.77
N LEU A 148 23.05 -3.41 8.07
CA LEU A 148 21.96 -3.22 7.11
C LEU A 148 20.70 -2.68 7.80
N ALA A 149 20.38 -3.20 8.97
CA ALA A 149 19.23 -2.74 9.75
C ALA A 149 19.37 -1.28 10.18
N MET A 150 20.54 -0.88 10.68
CA MET A 150 20.82 0.51 11.08
C MET A 150 20.72 1.46 9.89
N ILE A 151 21.38 1.11 8.76
CA ILE A 151 21.33 1.91 7.54
C ILE A 151 19.88 2.09 7.07
N MET A 152 19.12 1.00 6.95
CA MET A 152 17.72 1.08 6.49
C MET A 152 16.83 1.85 7.46
N ASN A 153 17.03 1.72 8.77
CA ASN A 153 16.27 2.47 9.77
C ASN A 153 16.56 3.99 9.69
N GLN A 154 17.79 4.37 9.36
CA GLN A 154 18.20 5.76 9.20
C GLN A 154 17.74 6.36 7.86
N LEU A 155 17.56 5.54 6.82
CA LEU A 155 17.01 5.97 5.54
C LEU A 155 15.48 6.08 5.56
N ALA A 156 14.78 5.25 6.34
CA ALA A 156 13.31 5.18 6.40
C ALA A 156 12.57 6.51 6.61
N PRO A 157 13.08 7.48 7.42
CA PRO A 157 12.41 8.77 7.60
C PRO A 157 12.48 9.70 6.39
N LEU A 158 13.33 9.40 5.39
CA LEU A 158 13.51 10.28 4.23
C LEU A 158 12.29 10.21 3.29
N PRO A 159 11.92 11.32 2.64
CA PRO A 159 10.84 11.30 1.67
C PRO A 159 11.26 10.55 0.40
N VAL A 160 10.37 9.70 -0.11
CA VAL A 160 10.56 9.03 -1.40
C VAL A 160 10.21 10.01 -2.53
N PRO A 161 11.14 10.31 -3.46
CA PRO A 161 10.85 11.23 -4.56
C PRO A 161 9.82 10.61 -5.52
N TYR A 162 8.85 11.43 -5.96
CA TYR A 162 7.74 10.97 -6.82
C TYR A 162 7.79 11.59 -8.22
N THR A 163 8.15 12.87 -8.34
CA THR A 163 8.24 13.54 -9.65
C THR A 163 9.58 13.29 -10.33
N LYS A 164 9.59 13.37 -11.66
CA LYS A 164 10.83 13.40 -12.46
C LYS A 164 11.85 14.42 -11.91
N GLN A 165 11.40 15.62 -11.55
CA GLN A 165 12.27 16.66 -10.99
C GLN A 165 12.87 16.24 -9.64
N GLN A 166 12.06 15.72 -8.71
CA GLN A 166 12.55 15.26 -7.41
C GLN A 166 13.53 14.08 -7.53
N ILE A 167 13.30 13.18 -8.48
CA ILE A 167 14.19 12.04 -8.75
C ILE A 167 15.52 12.52 -9.32
N GLN A 168 15.50 13.49 -10.25
CA GLN A 168 16.72 14.06 -10.83
C GLN A 168 17.52 14.89 -9.83
N GLU A 169 16.84 15.68 -9.00
CA GLU A 169 17.49 16.47 -7.94
C GLU A 169 18.05 15.58 -6.83
N ASP A 170 17.38 14.45 -6.52
CA ASP A 170 17.69 13.53 -5.41
C ASP A 170 18.15 14.29 -4.16
N LYS A 171 17.38 15.31 -3.77
CA LYS A 171 17.80 16.34 -2.79
C LYS A 171 18.36 15.74 -1.50
N HIS A 172 17.73 14.67 -1.02
CA HIS A 172 18.15 13.98 0.20
C HIS A 172 19.16 12.85 -0.05
N GLY A 173 19.42 12.47 -1.31
CA GLY A 173 20.38 11.44 -1.67
C GLY A 173 19.86 10.00 -1.57
N LEU A 174 18.56 9.80 -1.36
CA LEU A 174 17.95 8.50 -1.10
C LEU A 174 18.17 7.54 -2.29
N CYS A 175 17.98 8.01 -3.52
CA CYS A 175 18.09 7.16 -4.71
C CYS A 175 19.51 6.60 -4.87
N ARG A 176 20.52 7.47 -4.72
CA ARG A 176 21.93 7.06 -4.79
C ARG A 176 22.31 6.16 -3.63
N CYS A 177 21.83 6.48 -2.42
CA CYS A 177 22.12 5.71 -1.22
C CYS A 177 21.58 4.28 -1.30
N CYS A 178 20.31 4.10 -1.71
CA CYS A 178 19.72 2.77 -1.90
C CYS A 178 20.54 1.90 -2.86
N ASN A 179 20.96 2.46 -4.01
CA ASN A 179 21.79 1.74 -4.98
C ASN A 179 23.18 1.39 -4.42
N ALA A 180 23.79 2.26 -3.62
CA ALA A 180 25.06 1.95 -2.97
C ALA A 180 24.93 0.89 -1.87
N VAL A 181 23.79 0.83 -1.16
CA VAL A 181 23.54 -0.17 -0.12
C VAL A 181 23.39 -1.58 -0.69
N VAL A 182 22.77 -1.74 -1.87
CA VAL A 182 22.75 -3.05 -2.54
C VAL A 182 24.14 -3.46 -3.02
N ASP A 183 24.94 -2.52 -3.53
CA ASP A 183 26.34 -2.79 -3.90
C ASP A 183 27.18 -3.19 -2.67
N PHE A 184 26.90 -2.58 -1.51
CA PHE A 184 27.49 -2.95 -0.23
C PHE A 184 27.11 -4.38 0.20
N ALA A 185 25.89 -4.84 -0.06
CA ALA A 185 25.42 -6.17 0.32
C ALA A 185 26.01 -7.30 -0.54
N LYS A 186 26.40 -7.02 -1.80
CA LYS A 186 26.83 -8.02 -2.81
C LYS A 186 27.87 -9.03 -2.32
N PRO A 187 28.97 -8.65 -1.62
CA PRO A 187 29.95 -9.63 -1.17
C PRO A 187 29.39 -10.67 -0.19
N PHE A 188 28.44 -10.27 0.66
CA PHE A 188 27.80 -11.17 1.62
C PHE A 188 26.78 -12.10 0.96
N VAL A 189 26.09 -11.62 -0.08
CA VAL A 189 25.22 -12.46 -0.91
C VAL A 189 26.04 -13.53 -1.63
N ASN A 190 27.17 -13.14 -2.23
CA ASN A 190 28.09 -14.07 -2.90
C ASN A 190 28.66 -15.12 -1.95
N GLU A 191 28.87 -14.78 -0.68
CA GLU A 191 29.29 -15.71 0.37
C GLU A 191 28.22 -16.77 0.64
N VAL A 192 26.96 -16.37 0.81
CA VAL A 192 25.82 -17.31 0.97
C VAL A 192 25.68 -18.23 -0.24
N VAL A 193 25.78 -17.70 -1.46
CA VAL A 193 25.68 -18.49 -2.70
C VAL A 193 26.77 -19.55 -2.76
N LYS A 194 28.03 -19.16 -2.54
CA LYS A 194 29.18 -20.08 -2.58
C LYS A 194 29.12 -21.18 -1.54
N ASN A 195 28.53 -20.90 -0.37
CA ASN A 195 28.46 -21.88 0.71
C ASN A 195 27.24 -22.81 0.58
N THR A 196 26.14 -22.31 -0.01
CA THR A 196 24.99 -23.14 -0.40
C THR A 196 25.39 -24.25 -1.38
N GLU A 197 26.40 -24.01 -2.21
CA GLU A 197 26.97 -25.02 -3.12
C GLU A 197 27.89 -26.04 -2.42
N LYS A 198 28.36 -25.76 -1.19
CA LYS A 198 29.40 -26.52 -0.49
C LYS A 198 28.94 -27.28 0.77
N SER A 199 27.63 -27.30 1.05
CA SER A 199 27.00 -28.08 2.15
C SER A 199 27.56 -27.84 3.56
N SER A 200 27.80 -26.58 3.98
CA SER A 200 27.98 -26.22 5.40
C SER A 200 26.73 -25.52 5.94
N GLU A 201 26.06 -26.10 6.93
CA GLU A 201 24.65 -25.74 7.21
C GLU A 201 24.42 -24.65 8.27
N TYR A 202 25.37 -24.33 9.16
CA TYR A 202 25.04 -23.56 10.38
C TYR A 202 25.31 -22.05 10.32
N ASN A 203 26.50 -21.58 9.93
CA ASN A 203 26.79 -20.13 9.90
C ASN A 203 26.16 -19.38 8.71
N ASP A 204 25.83 -20.12 7.65
CA ASP A 204 25.27 -19.56 6.41
C ASP A 204 23.78 -19.24 6.54
N LEU A 205 23.08 -19.95 7.43
CA LEU A 205 21.66 -19.73 7.69
C LEU A 205 21.43 -18.36 8.35
N GLU A 206 22.25 -17.99 9.35
CA GLU A 206 22.15 -16.69 10.01
C GLU A 206 22.38 -15.54 9.02
N LEU A 207 23.41 -15.63 8.16
CA LEU A 207 23.69 -14.58 7.19
C LEU A 207 22.58 -14.48 6.13
N LYS A 208 22.05 -15.62 5.68
CA LYS A 208 20.88 -15.68 4.80
C LYS A 208 19.66 -15.00 5.43
N GLU A 209 19.39 -15.26 6.70
CA GLU A 209 18.27 -14.64 7.43
C GLU A 209 18.44 -13.11 7.54
N GLU A 210 19.64 -12.62 7.83
CA GLU A 210 19.90 -11.18 7.91
C GLU A 210 19.77 -10.49 6.54
N LEU A 211 20.22 -11.14 5.46
CA LEU A 211 20.00 -10.65 4.09
C LEU A 211 18.53 -10.66 3.69
N LEU A 212 17.77 -11.66 4.12
CA LEU A 212 16.32 -11.71 3.91
C LEU A 212 15.63 -10.55 4.65
N LYS A 213 15.97 -10.29 5.92
CA LYS A 213 15.45 -9.14 6.67
C LYS A 213 15.75 -7.82 5.97
N PHE A 214 16.94 -7.67 5.41
CA PHE A 214 17.30 -6.50 4.59
C PHE A 214 16.43 -6.37 3.34
N CYS A 215 16.18 -7.46 2.62
CA CYS A 215 15.30 -7.45 1.44
C CYS A 215 13.86 -7.08 1.82
N MET A 216 13.33 -7.65 2.91
CA MET A 216 11.99 -7.32 3.40
C MET A 216 11.88 -5.84 3.80
N LYS A 217 12.88 -5.31 4.53
CA LYS A 217 12.93 -3.88 4.84
C LYS A 217 12.96 -3.01 3.58
N SER A 218 13.73 -3.40 2.57
CA SER A 218 13.87 -2.68 1.29
C SER A 218 12.59 -2.68 0.45
N LEU A 219 11.86 -3.80 0.46
CA LEU A 219 10.54 -3.93 -0.16
C LEU A 219 9.51 -3.05 0.54
N LYS A 220 9.49 -3.06 1.88
CA LYS A 220 8.61 -2.19 2.66
C LYS A 220 8.93 -0.71 2.46
N TYR A 221 10.22 -0.35 2.43
CA TYR A 221 10.67 1.00 2.18
C TYR A 221 12.05 0.98 1.52
N PRO A 222 12.28 1.78 0.45
CA PRO A 222 11.36 2.75 -0.15
C PRO A 222 10.41 2.16 -1.20
N LEU A 223 10.58 0.88 -1.57
CA LEU A 223 9.94 0.32 -2.77
C LEU A 223 8.41 0.30 -2.72
N LEU A 224 7.79 0.14 -1.55
CA LEU A 224 6.33 0.15 -1.42
C LEU A 224 5.72 1.48 -1.87
N THR A 225 6.35 2.61 -1.55
CA THR A 225 5.82 3.95 -1.87
C THR A 225 6.40 4.54 -3.16
N ALA A 226 7.56 4.06 -3.62
CA ALA A 226 8.22 4.50 -4.84
C ALA A 226 7.40 4.14 -6.09
N GLN A 227 7.32 5.04 -7.07
CA GLN A 227 6.90 4.69 -8.43
C GLN A 227 8.09 4.05 -9.15
N VAL A 228 7.87 2.98 -9.91
CA VAL A 228 8.95 2.25 -10.62
C VAL A 228 8.74 2.26 -12.14
N GLU A 229 7.65 2.86 -12.58
CA GLU A 229 7.28 2.99 -14.00
C GLU A 229 8.27 3.87 -14.76
N GLU A 230 8.42 3.57 -16.05
CA GLU A 230 9.26 4.37 -16.95
C GLU A 230 8.62 5.74 -17.16
N LEU A 231 9.32 6.79 -16.74
CA LEU A 231 8.94 8.16 -17.01
C LEU A 231 9.48 8.58 -18.37
N GLU A 232 8.63 9.15 -19.22
CA GLU A 232 9.03 9.62 -20.55
C GLU A 232 10.28 10.52 -20.49
N GLY A 233 11.29 10.15 -21.29
CA GLY A 233 12.57 10.87 -21.38
C GLY A 233 13.46 10.77 -20.14
N MET A 234 13.39 9.68 -19.37
CA MET A 234 14.43 9.25 -18.41
C MET A 234 15.07 7.96 -18.93
N GLU A 235 16.40 7.85 -18.87
CA GLU A 235 17.11 6.65 -19.34
C GLU A 235 16.88 5.44 -18.41
N GLU A 236 16.93 5.63 -17.09
CA GLU A 236 16.65 4.57 -16.12
C GLU A 236 16.17 5.14 -14.78
N HIS A 237 15.12 4.56 -14.21
CA HIS A 237 14.58 4.97 -12.93
C HIS A 237 15.45 4.43 -11.77
N PRO A 238 15.96 5.23 -10.82
CA PRO A 238 16.90 4.75 -9.80
C PRO A 238 16.34 3.62 -8.90
N PHE A 239 15.04 3.66 -8.59
CA PHE A 239 14.40 2.60 -7.81
C PHE A 239 14.15 1.31 -8.62
N ARG A 240 14.26 1.34 -9.95
CA ARG A 240 14.19 0.14 -10.80
C ARG A 240 15.44 -0.72 -10.65
N ARG A 241 16.63 -0.10 -10.68
CA ARG A 241 17.88 -0.80 -10.35
C ARG A 241 17.83 -1.38 -8.93
N PHE A 242 17.42 -0.57 -7.95
CA PHE A 242 17.30 -1.02 -6.56
C PHE A 242 16.31 -2.20 -6.43
N ALA A 243 15.12 -2.12 -7.03
CA ALA A 243 14.16 -3.22 -7.06
C ALA A 243 14.74 -4.48 -7.70
N ASN A 244 15.39 -4.35 -8.86
CA ASN A 244 15.99 -5.49 -9.56
C ASN A 244 17.05 -6.19 -8.70
N GLU A 245 17.95 -5.42 -8.08
CA GLU A 245 18.99 -5.97 -7.21
C GLU A 245 18.39 -6.67 -5.96
N ILE A 246 17.32 -6.14 -5.36
CA ILE A 246 16.63 -6.82 -4.25
C ILE A 246 16.00 -8.15 -4.71
N ILE A 247 15.36 -8.18 -5.88
CA ILE A 247 14.80 -9.41 -6.45
C ILE A 247 15.91 -10.41 -6.78
N ASP A 248 17.03 -9.94 -7.33
CA ASP A 248 18.20 -10.76 -7.60
C ASP A 248 18.76 -11.34 -6.30
N ILE A 249 18.89 -10.56 -5.22
CA ILE A 249 19.34 -11.08 -3.92
C ILE A 249 18.41 -12.21 -3.45
N LEU A 250 17.09 -11.99 -3.46
CA LEU A 250 16.08 -12.98 -3.07
C LEU A 250 16.16 -14.26 -3.91
N TRP A 251 16.43 -14.12 -5.21
CA TRP A 251 16.64 -15.25 -6.11
C TRP A 251 17.91 -16.03 -5.74
N HIS A 252 19.04 -15.34 -5.58
CA HIS A 252 20.32 -15.95 -5.26
C HIS A 252 20.32 -16.68 -3.90
N VAL A 253 19.60 -16.15 -2.90
CA VAL A 253 19.41 -16.82 -1.60
C VAL A 253 18.30 -17.88 -1.60
N ARG A 254 17.66 -18.13 -2.75
CA ARG A 254 16.59 -19.11 -2.98
C ARG A 254 15.30 -18.88 -2.18
N GLU A 255 15.00 -17.63 -1.83
CA GLU A 255 13.80 -17.25 -1.08
C GLU A 255 12.73 -16.58 -1.93
N LEU A 256 13.02 -16.18 -3.18
CA LEU A 256 12.06 -15.49 -4.05
C LEU A 256 10.74 -16.27 -4.23
N ILE A 257 10.82 -17.51 -4.71
CA ILE A 257 9.63 -18.33 -4.99
C ILE A 257 8.86 -18.69 -3.71
N PRO A 258 9.52 -19.17 -2.62
CA PRO A 258 8.86 -19.38 -1.34
C PRO A 258 8.07 -18.15 -0.86
N LEU A 259 8.65 -16.95 -0.92
CA LEU A 259 8.00 -15.73 -0.44
C LEU A 259 6.78 -15.33 -1.28
N VAL A 260 6.84 -15.47 -2.60
CA VAL A 260 5.73 -15.11 -3.51
C VAL A 260 4.51 -16.01 -3.30
N PHE A 261 4.74 -17.28 -2.98
CA PHE A 261 3.68 -18.27 -2.76
C PHE A 261 3.49 -18.63 -1.28
N SER A 262 4.08 -17.86 -0.37
CA SER A 262 3.89 -18.02 1.07
C SER A 262 2.44 -17.66 1.40
N HIS A 263 1.56 -18.66 1.36
CA HIS A 263 0.24 -18.54 1.93
C HIS A 263 0.40 -18.16 3.41
N SER A 264 -0.32 -17.13 3.84
CA SER A 264 -0.36 -16.55 5.19
C SER A 264 -0.79 -17.51 6.32
N LYS A 265 -0.69 -18.84 6.11
CA LYS A 265 -0.99 -19.92 7.04
C LYS A 265 0.13 -20.96 7.22
N GLY A 266 1.26 -20.84 6.53
CA GLY A 266 2.41 -21.72 6.75
C GLY A 266 3.45 -21.06 7.66
N ARG A 267 3.54 -21.48 8.92
CA ARG A 267 4.76 -21.26 9.71
C ARG A 267 5.94 -21.78 8.88
N SER A 268 6.94 -20.95 8.61
CA SER A 268 8.27 -21.54 8.41
C SER A 268 8.61 -22.26 9.71
N PRO A 269 9.13 -23.51 9.66
CA PRO A 269 9.55 -24.23 10.85
C PRO A 269 10.66 -23.50 11.64
N HIS A 270 11.23 -22.41 11.11
CA HIS A 270 12.40 -21.75 11.66
C HIS A 270 12.16 -20.52 12.56
N TRP A 271 10.92 -20.04 12.70
CA TRP A 271 10.63 -18.83 13.50
C TRP A 271 9.89 -19.18 14.81
N GLU A 272 10.58 -19.83 15.75
CA GLU A 272 10.01 -20.29 17.03
C GLU A 272 9.95 -19.23 18.14
N ASN A 273 10.32 -17.96 17.90
CA ASN A 273 10.27 -16.93 18.94
C ASN A 273 8.97 -16.11 18.90
N GLN A 274 8.11 -16.40 19.87
CA GLN A 274 6.68 -16.05 19.89
C GLN A 274 6.34 -14.59 20.28
N GLU A 275 7.32 -13.79 20.72
CA GLU A 275 7.12 -12.38 21.11
C GLU A 275 7.61 -11.36 20.04
N PHE A 276 8.46 -11.78 19.09
CA PHE A 276 8.90 -10.97 17.94
C PHE A 276 8.00 -11.16 16.69
N ALA A 277 7.22 -12.25 16.66
CA ALA A 277 6.44 -12.67 15.50
C ALA A 277 5.32 -11.69 15.11
N ASP A 278 4.64 -11.04 16.07
CA ASP A 278 3.41 -10.27 15.77
C ASP A 278 3.69 -8.89 15.14
N MET A 279 4.79 -8.21 15.51
CA MET A 279 5.22 -6.97 14.83
C MET A 279 5.87 -7.24 13.46
N GLU A 280 6.60 -8.35 13.32
CA GLU A 280 7.19 -8.76 12.04
C GLU A 280 6.17 -9.30 11.05
N GLN A 281 5.03 -9.87 11.50
CA GLN A 281 3.97 -10.42 10.64
C GLN A 281 3.19 -9.35 9.87
N LYS A 282 3.00 -8.15 10.45
CA LYS A 282 2.39 -7.01 9.73
C LYS A 282 3.40 -6.30 8.83
N ASN A 283 4.66 -6.24 9.25
CA ASN A 283 5.77 -5.67 8.47
C ASN A 283 6.16 -6.57 7.26
N SER A 284 5.98 -7.88 7.37
CA SER A 284 6.20 -8.82 6.28
C SER A 284 5.09 -8.75 5.23
N ALA A 285 3.83 -8.54 5.65
CA ALA A 285 2.70 -8.43 4.72
C ALA A 285 2.86 -7.28 3.70
N ASP A 286 3.29 -6.10 4.15
CA ASP A 286 3.59 -4.95 3.28
C ASP A 286 4.70 -5.26 2.27
N SER A 287 5.76 -5.91 2.75
CA SER A 287 6.93 -6.28 1.96
C SER A 287 6.55 -7.30 0.88
N LEU A 288 5.79 -8.33 1.25
CA LEU A 288 5.29 -9.35 0.33
C LEU A 288 4.32 -8.78 -0.69
N ALA A 289 3.47 -7.82 -0.28
CA ALA A 289 2.58 -7.15 -1.20
C ALA A 289 3.34 -6.27 -2.21
N CYS A 290 4.41 -5.59 -1.77
CA CYS A 290 5.32 -4.90 -2.67
C CYS A 290 6.01 -5.87 -3.63
N LEU A 291 6.51 -7.01 -3.13
CA LEU A 291 7.14 -8.05 -3.95
C LEU A 291 6.17 -8.57 -5.03
N SER A 292 4.93 -8.88 -4.64
CA SER A 292 3.87 -9.31 -5.54
C SER A 292 3.61 -8.27 -6.63
N TYR A 293 3.46 -6.98 -6.27
CA TYR A 293 3.33 -5.89 -7.24
C TYR A 293 4.51 -5.84 -8.22
N LEU A 294 5.74 -5.86 -7.71
CA LEU A 294 6.95 -5.80 -8.55
C LEU A 294 7.00 -6.97 -9.55
N MET A 295 6.59 -8.16 -9.13
CA MET A 295 6.62 -9.34 -10.00
C MET A 295 5.46 -9.40 -10.99
N PHE A 296 4.22 -9.18 -10.54
CA PHE A 296 3.03 -9.42 -11.37
C PHE A 296 2.58 -8.20 -12.18
N VAL A 297 2.98 -6.98 -11.78
CA VAL A 297 2.69 -5.74 -12.50
C VAL A 297 3.94 -5.23 -13.23
N GLN A 298 5.06 -5.10 -12.52
CA GLN A 298 6.29 -4.54 -13.10
C GLN A 298 7.22 -5.60 -13.74
N HIS A 299 6.82 -6.87 -13.70
CA HIS A 299 7.50 -8.00 -14.35
C HIS A 299 8.95 -8.26 -13.92
N PHE A 300 9.37 -7.77 -12.75
CA PHE A 300 10.68 -8.13 -12.19
C PHE A 300 10.72 -9.63 -11.86
N GLY A 301 11.80 -10.31 -12.26
CA GLY A 301 11.98 -11.74 -11.95
C GLY A 301 10.89 -12.68 -12.48
N ILE A 302 10.03 -12.23 -13.41
CA ILE A 302 8.90 -13.03 -13.92
C ILE A 302 9.37 -14.32 -14.61
N ASN A 303 10.55 -14.29 -15.22
CA ASN A 303 11.18 -15.44 -15.90
C ASN A 303 11.55 -16.57 -14.93
N CYS A 304 11.61 -16.29 -13.63
CA CYS A 304 11.91 -17.27 -12.60
C CYS A 304 10.66 -18.07 -12.17
N LEU A 305 9.45 -17.60 -12.52
CA LEU A 305 8.21 -18.27 -12.13
C LEU A 305 7.93 -19.49 -13.01
N PRO A 306 7.55 -20.63 -12.42
CA PRO A 306 7.01 -21.76 -13.16
C PRO A 306 5.82 -21.38 -14.06
N VAL A 307 5.89 -21.72 -15.35
CA VAL A 307 4.85 -21.41 -16.36
C VAL A 307 3.56 -22.23 -16.17
N VAL A 308 3.53 -23.16 -15.20
CA VAL A 308 2.42 -24.09 -14.97
C VAL A 308 1.25 -23.50 -14.15
N PHE A 309 1.38 -22.29 -13.62
CA PHE A 309 0.35 -21.72 -12.76
C PHE A 309 -0.85 -21.20 -13.53
N SER A 310 -2.05 -21.64 -13.13
CA SER A 310 -3.30 -21.10 -13.68
C SER A 310 -3.50 -19.65 -13.23
N PRO A 311 -4.09 -18.77 -14.08
CA PRO A 311 -4.40 -17.40 -13.70
C PRO A 311 -5.26 -17.28 -12.43
N SER A 312 -6.22 -18.18 -12.24
CA SER A 312 -7.08 -18.20 -11.05
C SER A 312 -6.31 -18.55 -9.77
N TYR A 313 -5.33 -19.47 -9.86
CA TYR A 313 -4.43 -19.75 -8.74
C TYR A 313 -3.55 -18.53 -8.40
N LEU A 314 -2.99 -17.87 -9.41
CA LEU A 314 -2.21 -16.64 -9.20
C LEU A 314 -3.05 -15.53 -8.57
N LEU A 315 -4.30 -15.34 -9.01
CA LEU A 315 -5.22 -14.41 -8.36
C LEU A 315 -5.39 -14.78 -6.88
N GLN A 316 -5.70 -16.04 -6.58
CA GLN A 316 -5.89 -16.49 -5.20
C GLN A 316 -4.67 -16.23 -4.31
N CYS A 317 -3.46 -16.50 -4.79
CA CYS A 317 -2.22 -16.20 -4.05
C CYS A 317 -2.08 -14.69 -3.77
N ASN A 318 -2.47 -13.85 -4.73
CA ASN A 318 -2.30 -12.40 -4.62
C ASN A 318 -3.43 -11.69 -3.88
N MET A 319 -4.57 -12.34 -3.62
CA MET A 319 -5.71 -11.69 -2.95
C MET A 319 -5.36 -11.14 -1.56
N THR A 320 -4.55 -11.86 -0.77
CA THR A 320 -4.09 -11.37 0.54
C THR A 320 -3.23 -10.11 0.40
N HIS A 321 -2.38 -10.05 -0.63
CA HIS A 321 -1.53 -8.89 -0.92
C HIS A 321 -2.32 -7.69 -1.42
N ILE A 322 -3.30 -7.94 -2.29
CA ILE A 322 -4.25 -6.93 -2.76
C ILE A 322 -4.99 -6.34 -1.57
N GLU A 323 -5.51 -7.16 -0.66
CA GLU A 323 -6.21 -6.70 0.55
C GLU A 323 -5.32 -5.79 1.43
N VAL A 324 -4.04 -6.14 1.59
CA VAL A 324 -3.07 -5.32 2.34
C VAL A 324 -2.88 -3.94 1.70
N LEU A 325 -2.75 -3.88 0.37
CA LEU A 325 -2.53 -2.62 -0.36
C LEU A 325 -3.79 -1.75 -0.40
N LEU A 326 -4.98 -2.33 -0.61
CA LEU A 326 -6.24 -1.59 -0.70
C LEU A 326 -6.71 -1.01 0.65
N LYS A 327 -6.22 -1.53 1.77
CA LYS A 327 -6.48 -0.97 3.12
C LYS A 327 -5.65 0.28 3.45
N ARG A 328 -4.71 0.66 2.58
CA ARG A 328 -3.83 1.81 2.76
C ARG A 328 -4.52 3.10 2.35
N THR A 329 -3.94 4.24 2.72
CA THR A 329 -4.49 5.58 2.40
C THR A 329 -3.54 6.38 1.51
N GLU A 330 -2.28 5.98 1.45
CA GLU A 330 -1.26 6.57 0.59
C GLU A 330 -1.60 6.31 -0.89
N GLU A 331 -1.66 7.37 -1.69
CA GLU A 331 -2.03 7.30 -3.12
C GLU A 331 -1.17 6.29 -3.90
N SER A 332 0.15 6.33 -3.72
CA SER A 332 1.06 5.44 -4.44
C SER A 332 0.86 3.97 -4.06
N VAL A 333 0.53 3.69 -2.80
CA VAL A 333 0.31 2.31 -2.33
C VAL A 333 -1.06 1.78 -2.78
N LEU A 334 -2.09 2.64 -2.70
CA LEU A 334 -3.42 2.33 -3.22
C LEU A 334 -3.39 2.04 -4.72
N SER A 335 -2.68 2.85 -5.51
CA SER A 335 -2.54 2.63 -6.95
C SER A 335 -1.97 1.24 -7.24
N LYS A 336 -0.90 0.85 -6.52
CA LYS A 336 -0.29 -0.47 -6.66
C LYS A 336 -1.25 -1.61 -6.35
N GLY A 337 -2.10 -1.44 -5.35
CA GLY A 337 -3.14 -2.43 -5.01
C GLY A 337 -4.14 -2.62 -6.14
N LEU A 338 -4.61 -1.51 -6.73
CA LEU A 338 -5.52 -1.53 -7.87
C LEU A 338 -4.85 -2.11 -9.13
N ASP A 339 -3.62 -1.71 -9.42
CA ASP A 339 -2.81 -2.23 -10.55
C ASP A 339 -2.57 -3.73 -10.44
N LEU A 340 -2.21 -4.20 -9.25
CA LEU A 340 -2.01 -5.62 -8.99
C LEU A 340 -3.31 -6.40 -9.20
N PHE A 341 -4.42 -5.91 -8.66
CA PHE A 341 -5.69 -6.58 -8.81
C PHE A 341 -6.15 -6.62 -10.28
N GLU A 342 -6.04 -5.50 -10.98
CA GLU A 342 -6.34 -5.39 -12.41
C GLU A 342 -5.48 -6.35 -13.24
N SER A 343 -4.16 -6.34 -13.03
CA SER A 343 -3.22 -7.23 -13.75
C SER A 343 -3.53 -8.72 -13.53
N CYS A 344 -3.90 -9.12 -12.31
CA CYS A 344 -4.33 -10.49 -12.03
C CYS A 344 -5.64 -10.85 -12.75
N LEU A 345 -6.61 -9.93 -12.77
CA LEU A 345 -7.92 -10.17 -13.39
C LEU A 345 -7.86 -10.20 -14.92
N LEU A 346 -7.04 -9.36 -15.56
CA LEU A 346 -6.91 -9.30 -17.01
C LEU A 346 -6.43 -10.63 -17.63
N ARG A 347 -5.80 -11.50 -16.84
CA ARG A 347 -5.34 -12.83 -17.27
C ARG A 347 -6.44 -13.91 -17.21
N ILE A 348 -7.60 -13.59 -16.64
CA ILE A 348 -8.71 -14.52 -16.48
C ILE A 348 -9.78 -14.19 -17.54
N GLU A 349 -10.32 -15.21 -18.19
CA GLU A 349 -11.44 -15.05 -19.13
C GLU A 349 -12.73 -14.66 -18.39
N ASP A 350 -13.62 -13.94 -19.05
CA ASP A 350 -14.92 -13.58 -18.47
C ASP A 350 -15.75 -14.85 -18.18
N ASN A 351 -16.35 -14.91 -16.99
CA ASN A 351 -17.01 -16.10 -16.43
C ASN A 351 -16.09 -17.31 -16.16
N GLY A 352 -14.76 -17.12 -16.18
CA GLY A 352 -13.78 -18.19 -15.90
C GLY A 352 -13.48 -18.42 -14.41
N LEU A 353 -13.89 -17.52 -13.52
CA LEU A 353 -13.68 -17.63 -12.08
C LEU A 353 -14.89 -18.31 -11.40
N LEU A 354 -14.67 -19.45 -10.76
CA LEU A 354 -15.73 -20.24 -10.15
C LEU A 354 -16.23 -19.64 -8.82
N HIS A 355 -17.51 -19.81 -8.52
CA HIS A 355 -18.12 -19.36 -7.26
C HIS A 355 -17.41 -19.84 -5.99
N GLN A 356 -16.74 -21.00 -6.02
CA GLN A 356 -15.99 -21.58 -4.89
C GLN A 356 -14.91 -20.63 -4.36
N TYR A 357 -14.38 -19.74 -5.20
CA TYR A 357 -13.42 -18.74 -4.73
C TYR A 357 -14.00 -17.75 -3.72
N LEU A 358 -15.32 -17.55 -3.69
CA LEU A 358 -15.99 -16.71 -2.70
C LEU A 358 -16.02 -17.34 -1.29
N GLU A 359 -15.64 -18.60 -1.14
CA GLU A 359 -15.43 -19.22 0.18
C GLU A 359 -14.17 -18.68 0.87
N PHE A 360 -13.22 -18.13 0.10
CA PHE A 360 -12.04 -17.47 0.65
C PHE A 360 -12.39 -16.05 1.11
N ARG A 361 -12.05 -15.75 2.37
CA ARG A 361 -12.30 -14.45 3.01
C ARG A 361 -11.89 -13.26 2.14
N ASP A 362 -10.70 -13.33 1.53
CA ASP A 362 -10.14 -12.21 0.79
C ASP A 362 -10.97 -11.86 -0.46
N PHE A 363 -11.64 -12.85 -1.08
CA PHE A 363 -12.55 -12.63 -2.21
C PHE A 363 -13.87 -11.95 -1.83
N ILE A 364 -14.20 -11.90 -0.54
CA ILE A 364 -15.34 -11.15 0.00
C ILE A 364 -14.90 -9.78 0.52
N ASN A 365 -13.74 -9.72 1.18
CA ASN A 365 -13.23 -8.50 1.78
C ASN A 365 -12.72 -7.49 0.74
N VAL A 366 -11.95 -7.94 -0.24
CA VAL A 366 -11.35 -7.06 -1.25
C VAL A 366 -12.40 -6.22 -2.01
N PRO A 367 -13.54 -6.79 -2.47
CA PRO A 367 -14.62 -5.98 -3.04
C PRO A 367 -15.19 -4.93 -2.09
N GLN A 368 -15.26 -5.21 -0.78
CA GLN A 368 -15.70 -4.21 0.21
C GLN A 368 -14.66 -3.10 0.39
N ASP A 369 -13.38 -3.43 0.33
CA ASP A 369 -12.30 -2.44 0.35
C ASP A 369 -12.31 -1.57 -0.93
N LEU A 370 -12.63 -2.14 -2.11
CA LEU A 370 -12.89 -1.35 -3.33
C LEU A 370 -14.06 -0.37 -3.13
N VAL A 371 -15.16 -0.81 -2.52
CA VAL A 371 -16.31 0.05 -2.21
C VAL A 371 -15.91 1.21 -1.29
N LYS A 372 -15.07 0.96 -0.26
CA LYS A 372 -14.52 2.03 0.59
C LYS A 372 -13.68 3.01 -0.22
N ILE A 373 -12.83 2.53 -1.13
CA ILE A 373 -12.03 3.42 -1.99
C ILE A 373 -12.96 4.25 -2.88
N MET A 374 -13.93 3.64 -3.54
CA MET A 374 -14.90 4.30 -4.43
C MET A 374 -15.70 5.41 -3.75
N THR A 375 -15.91 5.33 -2.43
CA THR A 375 -16.80 6.22 -1.68
C THR A 375 -16.05 7.20 -0.78
N LEU A 376 -14.90 6.81 -0.22
CA LEU A 376 -14.19 7.56 0.82
C LEU A 376 -12.83 8.10 0.35
N CYS A 377 -12.24 7.57 -0.72
CA CYS A 377 -10.93 8.06 -1.18
C CYS A 377 -11.05 9.50 -1.69
N PRO A 378 -10.18 10.44 -1.26
CA PRO A 378 -10.26 11.84 -1.70
C PRO A 378 -9.92 12.01 -3.19
N ILE A 379 -9.19 11.05 -3.78
CA ILE A 379 -8.60 11.15 -5.11
C ILE A 379 -9.55 10.56 -6.17
N GLU A 380 -10.07 11.41 -7.07
CA GLU A 380 -11.12 11.02 -8.01
C GLU A 380 -10.71 9.91 -8.98
N HIS A 381 -9.49 9.95 -9.53
CA HIS A 381 -9.05 8.93 -10.47
C HIS A 381 -8.90 7.55 -9.80
N GLN A 382 -8.50 7.51 -8.52
CA GLN A 382 -8.47 6.28 -7.72
C GLN A 382 -9.89 5.74 -7.46
N ARG A 383 -10.85 6.63 -7.17
CA ARG A 383 -12.27 6.23 -7.05
C ARG A 383 -12.80 5.60 -8.34
N LYS A 384 -12.53 6.23 -9.49
CA LYS A 384 -12.94 5.72 -10.82
C LYS A 384 -12.30 4.37 -11.12
N LYS A 385 -10.99 4.26 -10.95
CA LYS A 385 -10.26 3.02 -11.17
C LYS A 385 -10.76 1.89 -10.27
N SER A 386 -11.07 2.17 -9.01
CA SER A 386 -11.66 1.17 -8.09
C SER A 386 -13.00 0.63 -8.60
N LEU A 387 -13.87 1.51 -9.15
CA LEU A 387 -15.13 1.09 -9.78
C LEU A 387 -14.89 0.20 -11.01
N ASP A 388 -13.94 0.58 -11.86
CA ASP A 388 -13.59 -0.18 -13.06
C ASP A 388 -13.05 -1.58 -12.71
N VAL A 389 -12.17 -1.67 -11.70
CA VAL A 389 -11.64 -2.94 -11.18
C VAL A 389 -12.74 -3.79 -10.55
N LEU A 390 -13.69 -3.19 -9.81
CA LEU A 390 -14.85 -3.91 -9.26
C LEU A 390 -15.70 -4.52 -10.39
N GLN A 391 -15.95 -3.76 -11.46
CA GLN A 391 -16.69 -4.27 -12.61
C GLN A 391 -15.93 -5.39 -13.32
N LEU A 392 -14.61 -5.25 -13.47
CA LEU A 392 -13.76 -6.28 -14.04
C LEU A 392 -13.85 -7.57 -13.20
N PHE A 393 -13.78 -7.46 -11.87
CA PHE A 393 -13.92 -8.58 -10.94
C PHE A 393 -15.28 -9.28 -11.07
N ILE A 394 -16.38 -8.51 -11.14
CA ILE A 394 -17.72 -9.04 -11.38
C ILE A 394 -17.78 -9.83 -12.68
N ASN A 395 -17.18 -9.30 -13.76
CA ASN A 395 -17.20 -9.95 -15.08
C ASN A 395 -16.48 -11.30 -15.09
N LYS A 396 -15.46 -11.49 -14.24
CA LYS A 396 -14.70 -12.75 -14.18
C LYS A 396 -15.46 -13.90 -13.56
N PHE A 397 -16.40 -13.66 -12.63
CA PHE A 397 -17.15 -14.74 -12.00
C PHE A 397 -18.13 -15.44 -12.93
N ASP A 398 -18.33 -16.73 -12.72
CA ASP A 398 -19.48 -17.49 -13.23
C ASP A 398 -20.82 -16.91 -12.72
N ALA A 399 -21.95 -17.43 -13.23
CA ALA A 399 -23.26 -16.87 -12.90
C ALA A 399 -23.62 -17.01 -11.41
N GLU A 400 -23.29 -18.14 -10.81
CA GLU A 400 -23.48 -18.40 -9.38
C GLU A 400 -22.63 -17.45 -8.51
N GLY A 401 -21.37 -17.27 -8.89
CA GLY A 401 -20.44 -16.36 -8.22
C GLY A 401 -20.93 -14.91 -8.29
N LYS A 402 -21.41 -14.46 -9.46
CA LYS A 402 -22.02 -13.13 -9.59
C LYS A 402 -23.23 -12.97 -8.68
N HIS A 403 -24.16 -13.94 -8.66
CA HIS A 403 -25.34 -13.89 -7.80
C HIS A 403 -24.97 -13.77 -6.31
N THR A 404 -24.01 -14.59 -5.88
CA THR A 404 -23.50 -14.60 -4.51
C THR A 404 -22.80 -13.28 -4.15
N LEU A 405 -21.96 -12.77 -5.04
CA LEU A 405 -21.25 -11.51 -4.85
C LEU A 405 -22.22 -10.33 -4.80
N PHE A 406 -23.23 -10.27 -5.68
CA PHE A 406 -24.25 -9.21 -5.65
C PHE A 406 -25.04 -9.24 -4.34
N ARG A 407 -25.44 -10.42 -3.88
CA ARG A 407 -26.11 -10.57 -2.58
C ARG A 407 -25.24 -10.07 -1.43
N CYS A 408 -23.93 -10.33 -1.47
CA CYS A 408 -23.00 -9.83 -0.47
C CYS A 408 -22.93 -8.30 -0.50
N LEU A 409 -22.63 -7.71 -1.68
CA LEU A 409 -22.45 -6.27 -1.84
C LEU A 409 -23.70 -5.45 -1.51
N LEU A 410 -24.90 -5.96 -1.85
CA LEU A 410 -26.17 -5.32 -1.47
C LEU A 410 -26.42 -5.32 0.05
N LYS A 411 -25.79 -6.22 0.80
CA LYS A 411 -25.92 -6.30 2.27
C LYS A 411 -24.83 -5.53 3.01
N THR A 412 -23.65 -5.38 2.41
CA THR A 412 -22.46 -4.88 3.10
C THR A 412 -22.00 -3.49 2.66
N SER A 413 -22.39 -3.02 1.47
CA SER A 413 -21.87 -1.74 0.94
C SER A 413 -22.40 -0.50 1.66
N ASN A 414 -23.67 -0.53 2.11
CA ASN A 414 -24.33 0.57 2.84
C ASN A 414 -24.19 1.94 2.13
N HIS A 415 -24.20 1.94 0.79
CA HIS A 415 -24.08 3.14 -0.03
C HIS A 415 -25.00 3.04 -1.24
N ALA A 416 -26.05 3.87 -1.26
CA ALA A 416 -27.13 3.79 -2.24
C ALA A 416 -26.67 3.83 -3.70
N GLY A 417 -25.66 4.67 -4.03
CA GLY A 417 -25.09 4.72 -5.38
C GLY A 417 -24.37 3.44 -5.81
N VAL A 418 -23.71 2.74 -4.87
CA VAL A 418 -23.02 1.46 -5.15
C VAL A 418 -24.06 0.36 -5.29
N GLU A 419 -25.04 0.31 -4.39
CA GLU A 419 -26.16 -0.64 -4.48
C GLU A 419 -26.93 -0.46 -5.80
N GLY A 420 -27.18 0.80 -6.22
CA GLY A 420 -27.76 1.11 -7.53
C GLY A 420 -26.92 0.59 -8.70
N TYR A 421 -25.59 0.66 -8.59
CA TYR A 421 -24.68 0.08 -9.59
C TYR A 421 -24.74 -1.45 -9.63
N ILE A 422 -24.86 -2.11 -8.47
CA ILE A 422 -25.04 -3.56 -8.40
C ILE A 422 -26.40 -3.97 -8.99
N ILE A 423 -27.46 -3.21 -8.73
CA ILE A 423 -28.80 -3.44 -9.31
C ILE A 423 -28.75 -3.34 -10.84
N LYS A 424 -27.98 -2.39 -11.39
CA LYS A 424 -27.74 -2.30 -12.83
C LYS A 424 -27.08 -3.59 -13.36
N ASN A 425 -26.04 -4.08 -12.69
CA ASN A 425 -25.37 -5.34 -13.06
C ASN A 425 -26.33 -6.55 -13.00
N ILE A 426 -27.19 -6.62 -11.98
CA ILE A 426 -28.24 -7.64 -11.88
C ILE A 426 -29.16 -7.60 -13.09
N LYS A 427 -29.64 -6.41 -13.47
CA LYS A 427 -30.48 -6.21 -14.66
C LYS A 427 -29.79 -6.74 -15.92
N ASP A 428 -28.50 -6.47 -16.07
CA ASP A 428 -27.72 -6.90 -17.23
C ASP A 428 -27.56 -8.43 -17.26
N GLN A 429 -27.35 -9.09 -16.11
CA GLN A 429 -27.32 -10.56 -16.03
C GLN A 429 -28.69 -11.21 -16.32
N ILE A 430 -29.79 -10.59 -15.88
CA ILE A 430 -31.14 -11.03 -16.24
C ILE A 430 -31.35 -10.91 -17.74
N HIS A 431 -30.93 -9.79 -18.35
CA HIS A 431 -31.03 -9.61 -19.79
C HIS A 431 -30.28 -10.70 -20.56
N LEU A 432 -29.03 -10.98 -20.18
CA LEU A 432 -28.23 -12.04 -20.81
C LEU A 432 -28.87 -13.43 -20.66
N SER A 433 -29.43 -13.73 -19.49
CA SER A 433 -30.07 -15.02 -19.20
C SER A 433 -31.39 -15.22 -19.96
N LEU A 434 -32.12 -14.13 -20.26
CA LEU A 434 -33.32 -14.19 -21.08
C LEU A 434 -33.02 -14.28 -22.59
N MET A 435 -31.88 -13.76 -23.05
CA MET A 435 -31.50 -13.75 -24.47
C MET A 435 -30.79 -15.03 -24.92
N LYS A 436 -29.97 -15.65 -24.06
CA LYS A 436 -29.26 -16.88 -24.39
C LYS A 436 -30.13 -18.09 -24.03
N ALA A 437 -30.40 -18.96 -25.00
CA ALA A 437 -30.97 -20.27 -24.74
C ALA A 437 -29.91 -21.16 -24.06
N GLY A 438 -29.84 -21.12 -22.72
CA GLY A 438 -28.91 -21.92 -21.92
C GLY A 438 -29.28 -21.95 -20.43
N ASP A 439 -28.70 -22.89 -19.69
CA ASP A 439 -29.02 -23.27 -18.29
C ASP A 439 -28.64 -22.22 -17.21
N ASN A 440 -28.60 -20.92 -17.51
CA ASN A 440 -28.31 -19.93 -16.46
C ASN A 440 -29.55 -19.65 -15.59
N SER A 441 -29.85 -20.59 -14.69
CA SER A 441 -31.00 -20.51 -13.78
C SER A 441 -30.83 -19.47 -12.66
N TRP A 442 -29.63 -18.94 -12.43
CA TRP A 442 -29.32 -18.07 -11.29
C TRP A 442 -29.97 -16.69 -11.36
N PHE A 443 -30.23 -16.19 -12.57
CA PHE A 443 -30.88 -14.90 -12.81
C PHE A 443 -32.29 -15.05 -13.40
N THR A 444 -32.95 -16.18 -13.13
CA THR A 444 -34.34 -16.48 -13.47
C THR A 444 -35.03 -17.22 -12.31
N GLY A 445 -36.36 -17.36 -12.37
CA GLY A 445 -37.13 -18.11 -11.38
C GLY A 445 -36.82 -17.79 -9.92
N HIS A 446 -36.81 -18.81 -9.06
CA HIS A 446 -36.67 -18.65 -7.60
C HIS A 446 -35.37 -17.98 -7.17
N GLN A 447 -34.24 -18.25 -7.85
CA GLN A 447 -32.95 -17.64 -7.49
C GLN A 447 -32.94 -16.13 -7.73
N LEU A 448 -33.57 -15.68 -8.82
CA LEU A 448 -33.79 -14.26 -9.07
C LEU A 448 -34.70 -13.63 -8.02
N ILE A 449 -35.83 -14.27 -7.69
CA ILE A 449 -36.76 -13.74 -6.66
C ILE A 449 -36.04 -13.52 -5.33
N SER A 450 -35.20 -14.45 -4.91
CA SER A 450 -34.42 -14.30 -3.69
C SER A 450 -33.46 -13.10 -3.70
N LEU A 451 -33.02 -12.67 -4.89
CA LEU A 451 -32.20 -11.47 -5.06
C LEU A 451 -33.07 -10.20 -5.12
N LEU A 452 -34.23 -10.27 -5.80
CA LEU A 452 -35.20 -9.18 -5.85
C LEU A 452 -35.76 -8.82 -4.47
N ASP A 453 -35.90 -9.80 -3.56
CA ASP A 453 -36.27 -9.56 -2.16
C ASP A 453 -35.30 -8.61 -1.42
N LEU A 454 -34.05 -8.50 -1.87
CA LEU A 454 -33.07 -7.55 -1.32
C LEU A 454 -33.12 -6.20 -2.03
N VAL A 455 -33.42 -6.20 -3.32
CA VAL A 455 -33.42 -5.00 -4.19
C VAL A 455 -34.71 -4.20 -4.03
N LEU A 456 -35.85 -4.87 -3.95
CA LEU A 456 -37.20 -4.32 -3.86
C LEU A 456 -37.66 -4.30 -2.40
N LEU A 457 -36.85 -3.67 -1.55
CA LEU A 457 -37.12 -3.50 -0.12
C LEU A 457 -36.68 -2.11 0.31
N LEU A 458 -37.54 -1.44 1.09
CA LEU A 458 -37.21 -0.20 1.78
C LEU A 458 -36.73 -0.53 3.20
N PRO A 459 -35.50 -0.12 3.62
CA PRO A 459 -34.93 -0.48 4.92
C PRO A 459 -35.83 -0.18 6.12
N GLU A 460 -36.52 0.96 6.09
CA GLU A 460 -37.41 1.44 7.15
C GLU A 460 -38.87 1.56 6.65
N GLY A 461 -39.21 0.82 5.58
CA GLY A 461 -40.52 0.92 4.96
C GLY A 461 -40.81 2.35 4.50
N ALA A 462 -41.98 2.87 4.87
CA ALA A 462 -42.43 4.22 4.49
C ALA A 462 -41.61 5.36 5.12
N GLU A 463 -40.86 5.09 6.19
CA GLU A 463 -40.05 6.11 6.90
C GLU A 463 -38.64 6.26 6.31
N THR A 464 -38.26 5.42 5.36
CA THR A 464 -36.95 5.45 4.69
C THR A 464 -36.64 6.83 4.13
N ASP A 465 -35.43 7.35 4.38
CA ASP A 465 -34.94 8.57 3.75
C ASP A 465 -34.80 8.36 2.23
N LEU A 466 -35.79 8.87 1.49
CA LEU A 466 -35.89 8.73 0.04
C LEU A 466 -34.84 9.55 -0.72
N LEU A 467 -34.27 10.61 -0.12
CA LEU A 467 -33.21 11.39 -0.76
C LEU A 467 -31.89 10.63 -0.71
N GLN A 468 -31.52 10.13 0.48
CA GLN A 468 -30.30 9.36 0.66
C GLN A 468 -30.33 8.05 -0.15
N ASN A 469 -31.51 7.45 -0.31
CA ASN A 469 -31.70 6.20 -1.05
C ASN A 469 -32.15 6.40 -2.51
N SER A 470 -32.18 7.62 -3.02
CA SER A 470 -32.74 7.94 -4.34
C SER A 470 -32.10 7.13 -5.48
N ASP A 471 -30.78 7.02 -5.52
CA ASP A 471 -30.06 6.23 -6.53
C ASP A 471 -30.45 4.74 -6.51
N ARG A 472 -30.52 4.13 -5.32
CA ARG A 472 -30.93 2.73 -5.14
C ARG A 472 -32.37 2.53 -5.57
N ILE A 473 -33.28 3.38 -5.09
CA ILE A 473 -34.72 3.29 -5.39
C ILE A 473 -34.97 3.44 -6.90
N MET A 474 -34.31 4.40 -7.54
CA MET A 474 -34.40 4.60 -8.98
C MET A 474 -33.87 3.40 -9.76
N ALA A 475 -32.76 2.79 -9.34
CA ALA A 475 -32.25 1.57 -9.96
C ALA A 475 -33.24 0.40 -9.79
N SER A 476 -33.80 0.22 -8.59
CA SER A 476 -34.82 -0.80 -8.27
C SER A 476 -36.08 -0.65 -9.13
N LEU A 477 -36.64 0.56 -9.23
CA LEU A 477 -37.81 0.84 -10.07
C LEU A 477 -37.53 0.59 -11.56
N ASN A 478 -36.36 0.99 -12.05
CA ASN A 478 -35.98 0.73 -13.44
C ASN A 478 -35.76 -0.76 -13.72
N LEU A 479 -35.25 -1.53 -12.75
CA LEU A 479 -35.19 -2.99 -12.86
C LEU A 479 -36.59 -3.60 -12.92
N LEU A 480 -37.49 -3.22 -12.02
CA LEU A 480 -38.87 -3.73 -12.02
C LEU A 480 -39.60 -3.38 -13.31
N ARG A 481 -39.44 -2.14 -13.79
CA ARG A 481 -39.93 -1.69 -15.10
C ARG A 481 -39.43 -2.59 -16.22
N TYR A 482 -38.14 -2.92 -16.22
CA TYR A 482 -37.55 -3.80 -17.23
C TYR A 482 -38.16 -5.21 -17.20
N LEU A 483 -38.32 -5.80 -16.00
CA LEU A 483 -38.92 -7.13 -15.82
C LEU A 483 -40.34 -7.21 -16.38
N VAL A 484 -41.20 -6.26 -16.01
CA VAL A 484 -42.60 -6.19 -16.47
C VAL A 484 -42.72 -6.01 -17.99
N ILE A 485 -41.77 -5.29 -18.60
CA ILE A 485 -41.75 -5.10 -20.06
C ILE A 485 -41.34 -6.38 -20.78
N LYS A 486 -40.28 -7.05 -20.28
CA LYS A 486 -39.60 -8.14 -20.99
C LYS A 486 -40.20 -9.51 -20.75
N ASP A 487 -40.68 -9.79 -19.55
CA ASP A 487 -41.28 -11.08 -19.23
C ASP A 487 -42.79 -11.03 -19.43
N CYS A 488 -43.35 -12.06 -20.08
CA CYS A 488 -44.79 -12.19 -20.27
C CYS A 488 -45.38 -13.02 -19.12
N GLU A 489 -46.54 -12.64 -18.60
CA GLU A 489 -47.21 -13.33 -17.50
C GLU A 489 -47.47 -14.82 -17.78
N SER A 490 -47.76 -15.18 -19.03
CA SER A 490 -47.97 -16.57 -19.45
C SER A 490 -46.69 -17.43 -19.46
N ASP A 491 -45.51 -16.81 -19.60
CA ASP A 491 -44.21 -17.50 -19.65
C ASP A 491 -43.54 -17.45 -18.26
N ASN A 492 -43.55 -16.26 -17.64
CA ASN A 492 -43.11 -15.99 -16.28
C ASN A 492 -41.73 -16.60 -15.94
N LYS A 493 -40.79 -16.49 -16.88
CA LYS A 493 -39.43 -17.03 -16.72
C LYS A 493 -38.68 -16.42 -15.55
N THR A 494 -38.95 -15.15 -15.26
CA THR A 494 -38.31 -14.43 -14.15
C THR A 494 -38.95 -14.74 -12.80
N GLY A 495 -40.17 -15.26 -12.78
CA GLY A 495 -40.97 -15.46 -11.56
C GLY A 495 -41.59 -14.17 -11.00
N VAL A 496 -41.40 -13.02 -11.66
CA VAL A 496 -41.85 -11.70 -11.16
C VAL A 496 -43.37 -11.65 -10.99
N TRP A 497 -44.11 -12.29 -11.90
CA TRP A 497 -45.58 -12.29 -11.87
C TRP A 497 -46.12 -13.06 -10.67
N THR A 498 -45.47 -14.16 -10.29
CA THR A 498 -45.82 -14.92 -9.07
C THR A 498 -45.54 -14.12 -7.80
N SER A 499 -44.52 -13.27 -7.81
CA SER A 499 -44.10 -12.47 -6.64
C SER A 499 -44.72 -11.07 -6.60
N LEU A 500 -45.54 -10.71 -7.59
CA LEU A 500 -46.03 -9.34 -7.78
C LEU A 500 -46.79 -8.82 -6.55
N ALA A 501 -47.70 -9.62 -5.98
CA ALA A 501 -48.45 -9.24 -4.79
C ALA A 501 -47.54 -8.93 -3.58
N LYS A 502 -46.44 -9.67 -3.44
CA LYS A 502 -45.43 -9.44 -2.39
C LYS A 502 -44.66 -8.14 -2.66
N ILE A 503 -44.28 -7.89 -3.91
CA ILE A 503 -43.57 -6.67 -4.33
C ILE A 503 -44.45 -5.43 -4.10
N GLU A 504 -45.73 -5.49 -4.46
CA GLU A 504 -46.69 -4.41 -4.21
C GLU A 504 -46.81 -4.08 -2.72
N GLN A 505 -46.93 -5.10 -1.87
CA GLN A 505 -47.11 -4.92 -0.42
C GLN A 505 -45.84 -4.41 0.27
N ASN A 506 -44.68 -4.91 -0.11
CA ASN A 506 -43.43 -4.66 0.62
C ASN A 506 -42.60 -3.51 0.05
N PHE A 507 -42.84 -3.11 -1.20
CA PHE A 507 -42.05 -2.08 -1.88
C PHE A 507 -42.90 -0.94 -2.43
N LEU A 508 -43.83 -1.21 -3.36
CA LEU A 508 -44.56 -0.16 -4.08
C LEU A 508 -45.48 0.67 -3.17
N LYS A 509 -46.31 0.00 -2.33
CA LYS A 509 -47.20 0.70 -1.40
C LYS A 509 -46.43 1.49 -0.34
N PRO A 510 -45.42 0.94 0.36
CA PRO A 510 -44.60 1.72 1.28
C PRO A 510 -43.90 2.91 0.60
N LEU A 511 -43.44 2.76 -0.64
CA LEU A 511 -42.80 3.84 -1.39
C LEU A 511 -43.79 4.99 -1.68
N HIS A 512 -45.03 4.68 -2.07
CA HIS A 512 -46.09 5.69 -2.21
C HIS A 512 -46.34 6.46 -0.92
N VAL A 513 -46.46 5.75 0.20
CA VAL A 513 -46.65 6.38 1.51
C VAL A 513 -45.47 7.28 1.86
N GLY A 514 -44.24 6.79 1.69
CA GLY A 514 -43.03 7.56 1.94
C GLY A 514 -42.90 8.81 1.06
N LEU A 515 -43.28 8.72 -0.22
CA LEU A 515 -43.30 9.86 -1.15
C LEU A 515 -44.30 10.92 -0.70
N ASN A 516 -45.53 10.52 -0.38
CA ASN A 516 -46.57 11.43 0.09
C ASN A 516 -46.16 12.13 1.39
N MET A 517 -45.62 11.38 2.35
CA MET A 517 -45.12 11.93 3.61
C MET A 517 -43.96 12.91 3.39
N SER A 518 -42.99 12.51 2.55
CA SER A 518 -41.81 13.34 2.26
C SER A 518 -42.18 14.63 1.53
N LYS A 519 -43.01 14.57 0.49
CA LYS A 519 -43.47 15.76 -0.23
C LYS A 519 -44.22 16.72 0.69
N ALA A 520 -45.19 16.21 1.46
CA ALA A 520 -45.96 17.04 2.39
C ALA A 520 -45.05 17.72 3.43
N HIS A 521 -44.05 17.02 3.96
CA HIS A 521 -43.09 17.58 4.90
C HIS A 521 -42.26 18.72 4.27
N TYR A 522 -41.67 18.48 3.09
CA TYR A 522 -40.81 19.47 2.43
C TYR A 522 -41.62 20.67 1.90
N GLU A 523 -42.85 20.47 1.42
CA GLU A 523 -43.76 21.53 1.01
C GLU A 523 -44.17 22.43 2.20
N ALA A 524 -44.49 21.82 3.34
CA ALA A 524 -44.78 22.54 4.57
C ALA A 524 -43.56 23.37 5.04
N GLU A 525 -42.36 22.80 4.99
CA GLU A 525 -41.12 23.49 5.36
C GLU A 525 -40.83 24.68 4.43
N ILE A 526 -41.04 24.51 3.12
CA ILE A 526 -40.94 25.62 2.15
C ILE A 526 -41.94 26.73 2.47
N LYS A 527 -43.20 26.37 2.79
CA LYS A 527 -44.25 27.33 3.12
C LYS A 527 -43.91 28.11 4.39
N ASN A 528 -43.52 27.43 5.46
CA ASN A 528 -43.10 28.03 6.73
C ASN A 528 -41.95 29.02 6.53
N LYS A 529 -40.95 28.66 5.72
CA LYS A 529 -39.82 29.54 5.42
C LYS A 529 -40.19 30.76 4.58
N LYS A 530 -41.13 30.62 3.64
CA LYS A 530 -41.65 31.74 2.85
C LYS A 530 -42.49 32.69 3.71
N GLU A 531 -43.22 32.18 4.69
CA GLU A 531 -44.03 32.96 5.63
C GLU A 531 -43.17 33.69 6.66
N ASN A 532 -42.18 33.04 7.27
CA ASN A 532 -41.22 33.66 8.19
C ASN A 532 -40.38 34.78 7.53
N ARG A 533 -40.13 34.68 6.22
CA ARG A 533 -39.47 35.76 5.45
C ARG A 533 -40.34 37.01 5.32
N ARG A 534 -41.68 36.88 5.35
CA ARG A 534 -42.61 38.02 5.24
C ARG A 534 -42.74 38.80 6.55
N GLU A 535 -42.43 38.18 7.69
CA GLU A 535 -42.59 38.77 9.02
C GLU A 535 -41.32 39.46 9.56
N ALA A 536 -40.14 39.23 8.96
CA ALA A 536 -38.88 39.87 9.34
C ALA A 536 -38.12 40.42 8.11
N PRO A 537 -38.21 41.74 7.80
CA PRO A 537 -37.61 42.30 6.58
C PRO A 537 -36.10 42.58 6.68
N SER A 538 -35.41 42.18 7.75
CA SER A 538 -33.99 42.51 7.93
C SER A 538 -33.22 41.50 8.77
N SER A 539 -32.73 40.45 8.15
CA SER A 539 -31.36 39.98 8.38
C SER A 539 -30.98 38.95 7.34
N ASN A 540 -29.74 39.01 6.86
CA ASN A 540 -29.03 37.84 6.33
C ASN A 540 -28.86 36.84 7.47
N THR A 541 -29.97 36.25 7.94
CA THR A 541 -29.96 35.31 9.05
C THR A 541 -29.33 34.04 8.53
N ILE A 542 -28.05 33.89 8.80
CA ILE A 542 -27.34 32.64 8.70
C ILE A 542 -28.07 31.64 9.61
N CYS A 543 -28.80 30.70 9.02
CA CYS A 543 -29.57 29.71 9.75
C CYS A 543 -29.05 28.31 9.37
N SER A 544 -28.85 27.43 10.36
CA SER A 544 -28.46 26.04 10.12
C SER A 544 -29.71 25.23 9.79
N LEU A 545 -29.75 24.61 8.61
CA LEU A 545 -30.75 23.59 8.28
C LEU A 545 -30.24 22.21 8.71
N THR A 546 -31.13 21.38 9.24
CA THR A 546 -30.85 19.96 9.43
C THR A 546 -31.50 19.19 8.28
N VAL A 547 -30.71 18.54 7.44
CA VAL A 547 -31.17 17.60 6.41
C VAL A 547 -30.62 16.24 6.81
N SER A 548 -31.47 15.21 6.90
CA SER A 548 -31.06 13.84 7.25
C SER A 548 -30.24 13.73 8.55
N GLY A 549 -30.54 14.56 9.56
CA GLY A 549 -29.89 14.55 10.87
C GLY A 549 -28.57 15.35 10.98
N GLU A 550 -28.00 15.85 9.88
CA GLU A 550 -26.77 16.66 9.89
C GLU A 550 -27.03 18.16 9.72
N LYS A 551 -26.31 18.99 10.51
CA LYS A 551 -26.40 20.45 10.44
C LYS A 551 -25.60 20.97 9.24
N MET A 552 -26.31 21.47 8.24
CA MET A 552 -25.71 22.10 7.06
C MET A 552 -24.93 23.38 7.42
N PRO A 553 -23.93 23.77 6.60
CA PRO A 553 -23.20 25.03 6.76
C PRO A 553 -24.14 26.24 6.78
N ALA A 554 -23.64 27.32 7.37
CA ALA A 554 -24.23 28.64 7.33
C ALA A 554 -24.62 29.06 5.89
N MET A 555 -25.92 29.03 5.55
CA MET A 555 -26.41 29.37 4.21
C MET A 555 -27.59 30.35 4.24
N THR A 556 -27.73 31.13 3.16
CA THR A 556 -28.82 32.12 3.04
C THR A 556 -30.16 31.44 2.86
N THR A 557 -31.24 32.07 3.31
CA THR A 557 -32.61 31.54 3.19
C THR A 557 -33.01 31.19 1.75
N GLU A 558 -32.45 31.88 0.76
CA GLU A 558 -32.68 31.57 -0.65
C GLU A 558 -32.01 30.28 -1.09
N MET A 559 -30.75 30.06 -0.70
CA MET A 559 -30.04 28.79 -0.95
C MET A 559 -30.73 27.63 -0.23
N GLN A 560 -31.26 27.86 0.97
CA GLN A 560 -32.05 26.87 1.70
C GLN A 560 -33.31 26.45 0.94
N LEU A 561 -34.06 27.41 0.39
CA LEU A 561 -35.26 27.12 -0.41
C LEU A 561 -34.89 26.35 -1.68
N GLN A 562 -33.76 26.66 -2.32
CA GLN A 562 -33.27 25.91 -3.48
C GLN A 562 -32.97 24.44 -3.14
N VAL A 563 -32.34 24.17 -1.99
CA VAL A 563 -32.09 22.79 -1.53
C VAL A 563 -33.39 22.02 -1.32
N LEU A 564 -34.39 22.63 -0.66
CA LEU A 564 -35.70 22.00 -0.46
C LEU A 564 -36.44 21.76 -1.78
N HIS A 565 -36.35 22.68 -2.74
CA HIS A 565 -36.91 22.49 -4.07
C HIS A 565 -36.19 21.37 -4.83
N SER A 566 -34.88 21.23 -4.70
CA SER A 566 -34.13 20.11 -5.28
C SER A 566 -34.61 18.76 -4.74
N ALA A 567 -34.93 18.68 -3.46
CA ALA A 567 -35.49 17.46 -2.86
C ALA A 567 -36.85 17.09 -3.46
N LEU A 568 -37.75 18.07 -3.65
CA LEU A 568 -39.05 17.83 -4.29
C LEU A 568 -38.91 17.31 -5.71
N PHE A 569 -37.98 17.85 -6.51
CA PHE A 569 -37.72 17.34 -7.86
C PHE A 569 -37.27 15.88 -7.87
N THR A 570 -36.46 15.46 -6.88
CA THR A 570 -36.08 14.05 -6.72
C THR A 570 -37.29 13.18 -6.41
N PHE A 571 -38.21 13.63 -5.55
CA PHE A 571 -39.44 12.89 -5.25
C PHE A 571 -40.37 12.81 -6.46
N ASP A 572 -40.54 13.89 -7.22
CA ASP A 572 -41.32 13.90 -8.46
C ASP A 572 -40.74 12.93 -9.50
N LEU A 573 -39.41 12.86 -9.61
CA LEU A 573 -38.75 11.91 -10.50
C LEU A 573 -39.05 10.46 -10.10
N ILE A 574 -38.91 10.12 -8.81
CA ILE A 574 -39.21 8.77 -8.29
C ILE A 574 -40.68 8.42 -8.54
N GLU A 575 -41.60 9.33 -8.22
CA GLU A 575 -43.04 9.11 -8.40
C GLU A 575 -43.40 8.90 -9.88
N SER A 576 -42.79 9.64 -10.80
CA SER A 576 -43.04 9.49 -12.23
C SER A 576 -42.67 8.08 -12.75
N VAL A 577 -41.58 7.51 -12.24
CA VAL A 577 -41.16 6.15 -12.61
C VAL A 577 -42.02 5.11 -11.94
N LEU A 578 -42.40 5.31 -10.67
CA LEU A 578 -43.32 4.46 -9.93
C LEU A 578 -44.68 4.34 -10.64
N ALA A 579 -45.29 5.48 -10.98
CA ALA A 579 -46.56 5.51 -11.71
C ALA A 579 -46.46 4.77 -13.05
N ARG A 580 -45.33 4.91 -13.76
CA ARG A 580 -45.11 4.18 -15.02
C ARG A 580 -44.97 2.67 -14.82
N VAL A 581 -44.37 2.22 -13.73
CA VAL A 581 -44.28 0.79 -13.40
C VAL A 581 -45.68 0.22 -13.15
N GLU A 582 -46.51 0.91 -12.37
CA GLU A 582 -47.88 0.48 -12.06
C GLU A 582 -48.77 0.45 -13.29
N GLU A 583 -48.68 1.47 -14.15
CA GLU A 583 -49.38 1.49 -15.44
C GLU A 583 -49.04 0.27 -16.30
N LEU A 584 -47.76 -0.10 -16.36
CA LEU A 584 -47.30 -1.26 -17.12
C LEU A 584 -47.80 -2.58 -16.53
N ILE A 585 -47.81 -2.70 -15.21
CA ILE A 585 -48.36 -3.87 -14.50
C ILE A 585 -49.84 -4.00 -14.85
N GLU A 586 -50.63 -2.94 -14.71
CA GLU A 586 -52.07 -2.95 -14.99
C GLU A 586 -52.39 -3.34 -16.44
N VAL A 587 -51.67 -2.76 -17.41
CA VAL A 587 -51.85 -3.05 -18.85
C VAL A 587 -51.55 -4.50 -19.16
N LYS A 588 -50.49 -5.07 -18.58
CA LYS A 588 -50.06 -6.45 -18.86
C LYS A 588 -51.01 -7.47 -18.24
N THR A 589 -51.48 -7.26 -17.01
CA THR A 589 -52.43 -8.15 -16.34
C THR A 589 -53.79 -8.15 -17.06
N LYS A 590 -54.30 -6.98 -17.47
CA LYS A 590 -55.57 -6.88 -18.23
C LYS A 590 -55.50 -7.57 -19.60
N ALA A 591 -54.36 -7.46 -20.29
CA ALA A 591 -54.17 -8.10 -21.59
C ALA A 591 -54.18 -9.64 -21.54
N VAL A 592 -53.98 -10.25 -20.36
CA VAL A 592 -54.10 -11.70 -20.16
C VAL A 592 -55.53 -12.08 -19.80
N THR A 593 -56.23 -11.29 -18.98
CA THR A 593 -57.65 -11.53 -18.67
C THR A 593 -58.56 -11.42 -19.89
N ASP A 594 -58.20 -10.59 -20.88
CA ASP A 594 -58.97 -10.43 -22.13
C ASP A 594 -58.66 -11.51 -23.19
N LYS A 595 -57.64 -12.36 -22.97
CA LYS A 595 -57.21 -13.45 -23.88
C LYS A 595 -57.63 -14.85 -23.42
N ASN A 596 -58.09 -14.98 -22.18
CA ASN A 596 -58.73 -16.18 -21.64
C ASN A 596 -60.26 -16.03 -21.69
#